data_AF-A0A933MG86-F1
#
_entry.id   AF-A0A933MG86-F1
#
_cell.length_a   1.000
_cell.length_b   1.000
_cell.length_c   1.000
_cell.angle_alpha   90.00
_cell.angle_beta   90.00
_cell.angle_gamma   90.00
#
_symmetry.space_group_name_H-M   'P 1'
#
loop_
_entity.id
_entity.type
_entity.pdbx_description
1 polymer ?
#
loop_
_entity_poly.entity_id
_entity_poly.type
_entity_poly.pdbx_seq_one_letter_code
_entity_poly.pdbx_strand_id
1 'polypeptide(L)'
;MRKFVFCLYIIIFLSLGIVYAMDSGEDDASSVYLSSIAVSRTDDGFNHLRFKLKARKSGFFEPIIDINKSAQKSLEYFFIGLALPDSAFWVNLNPHEPERLIDQDLADTDLGRIMLSADLRLKEDFAECLNPQTSPVGREFWKRVYEKAKELGYTDKIPFTNKLWIIPDKALAVESSNQLSLVNCSLKVGFGPVGSLPLDNFILGLMKELIVPYIEKRVNESYAYADLREVYHALILSRWYRQKFGVFRGNLCQAVGFETLSETNQDYPIEKNEVYQDYLNSFKKGRYSFTERIPELDMFGTIIITRNYFSGGVDFKRIDLSLTDKQGESAQGELTYTCDLFIPEGIQHPLAYAKANLGLLKGDISGIVLAKNLPAIVPLNHPSEDSLRSLDSCGKMERLVLSKL
;
A
#
# COMPACT_ATOMS: atom_id res chain seq x y z
N MET A 1 -60.12 -19.07 -61.35
CA MET A 1 -60.30 -20.51 -61.04
C MET A 1 -58.98 -21.24 -61.27
N ARG A 2 -58.42 -21.86 -60.21
CA ARG A 2 -57.35 -22.91 -60.20
C ARG A 2 -55.98 -22.50 -60.80
N LYS A 3 -54.79 -22.86 -60.28
CA LYS A 3 -54.29 -23.71 -59.18
C LYS A 3 -52.77 -23.41 -59.02
N PHE A 4 -52.26 -23.36 -57.78
CA PHE A 4 -51.01 -23.96 -57.23
C PHE A 4 -49.86 -24.31 -58.21
N VAL A 5 -48.56 -24.04 -57.98
CA VAL A 5 -47.69 -24.36 -56.82
C VAL A 5 -46.39 -23.52 -56.87
N PHE A 6 -45.97 -23.08 -55.68
CA PHE A 6 -44.63 -22.69 -55.19
C PHE A 6 -43.39 -22.85 -56.10
N CYS A 7 -42.61 -21.77 -56.25
CA CYS A 7 -41.21 -21.83 -56.64
C CYS A 7 -40.37 -20.75 -55.90
N LEU A 8 -39.41 -21.23 -55.11
CA LEU A 8 -38.12 -20.62 -54.74
C LEU A 8 -38.09 -19.19 -54.12
N TYR A 9 -38.16 -19.12 -52.79
CA TYR A 9 -37.45 -18.09 -52.02
C TYR A 9 -36.21 -18.73 -51.38
N ILE A 10 -35.06 -18.58 -52.03
CA ILE A 10 -33.75 -18.73 -51.38
C ILE A 10 -33.35 -17.33 -50.93
N ILE A 11 -33.68 -16.98 -49.70
CA ILE A 11 -33.01 -15.90 -48.97
C ILE A 11 -32.14 -16.60 -47.92
N ILE A 12 -30.84 -16.40 -48.08
CA ILE A 12 -29.77 -16.95 -47.27
C ILE A 12 -29.91 -16.41 -45.85
N PHE A 13 -30.47 -17.20 -44.94
CA PHE A 13 -30.28 -17.05 -43.51
C PHE A 13 -28.91 -17.64 -43.16
N LEU A 14 -27.85 -16.84 -43.32
CA LEU A 14 -26.61 -17.06 -42.59
C LEU A 14 -26.81 -16.43 -41.21
N SER A 15 -27.47 -17.18 -40.33
CA SER A 15 -27.36 -16.97 -38.89
C SER A 15 -25.90 -17.19 -38.52
N LEU A 16 -25.10 -16.12 -38.48
CA LEU A 16 -23.97 -16.09 -37.57
C LEU A 16 -24.58 -16.19 -36.17
N GLY A 17 -24.71 -17.42 -35.69
CA GLY A 17 -24.66 -17.70 -34.28
C GLY A 17 -23.33 -17.16 -33.80
N ILE A 18 -23.34 -15.91 -33.34
CA ILE A 18 -22.41 -15.46 -32.32
C ILE A 18 -22.74 -16.36 -31.14
N VAL A 19 -22.08 -17.51 -31.11
CA VAL A 19 -21.75 -18.16 -29.87
C VAL A 19 -21.01 -17.07 -29.11
N TYR A 20 -21.73 -16.39 -28.22
CA TYR A 20 -21.10 -15.89 -27.01
C TYR A 20 -20.47 -17.14 -26.42
N ALA A 21 -19.19 -17.32 -26.73
CA ALA A 21 -18.33 -18.05 -25.83
C ALA A 21 -18.50 -17.27 -24.53
N MET A 22 -19.28 -17.83 -23.60
CA MET A 22 -19.09 -17.54 -22.20
C MET A 22 -17.62 -17.87 -21.97
N ASP A 23 -16.79 -16.83 -22.01
CA ASP A 23 -15.42 -16.89 -21.56
C ASP A 23 -15.50 -17.09 -20.06
N SER A 24 -15.72 -18.34 -19.66
CA SER A 24 -15.74 -18.79 -18.27
C SER A 24 -14.32 -19.12 -17.79
N GLY A 25 -13.30 -18.43 -18.33
CA GLY A 25 -12.06 -18.23 -17.61
C GLY A 25 -12.31 -17.14 -16.59
N GLU A 26 -12.83 -17.51 -15.42
CA GLU A 26 -13.06 -16.61 -14.30
C GLU A 26 -11.79 -15.76 -14.09
N ASP A 27 -11.92 -14.44 -14.17
CA ASP A 27 -10.84 -13.46 -13.97
C ASP A 27 -10.46 -13.42 -12.48
N ASP A 28 -10.06 -14.55 -11.96
CA ASP A 28 -9.73 -14.75 -10.56
C ASP A 28 -8.46 -13.96 -10.25
N ALA A 29 -8.65 -12.76 -9.71
CA ALA A 29 -7.57 -11.97 -9.14
C ALA A 29 -7.49 -12.21 -7.64
N SER A 30 -6.29 -12.07 -7.09
CA SER A 30 -6.07 -12.05 -5.64
C SER A 30 -5.83 -10.65 -5.10
N SER A 31 -5.35 -9.72 -5.93
CA SER A 31 -5.09 -8.34 -5.52
C SER A 31 -5.19 -7.39 -6.70
N VAL A 32 -5.53 -6.14 -6.40
CA VAL A 32 -5.67 -5.03 -7.35
C VAL A 32 -4.91 -3.83 -6.81
N TYR A 33 -4.33 -3.01 -7.68
CA TYR A 33 -3.78 -1.71 -7.29
C TYR A 33 -3.86 -0.69 -8.41
N LEU A 34 -3.91 0.59 -8.02
CA LEU A 34 -3.80 1.70 -8.96
C LEU A 34 -2.38 1.74 -9.55
N SER A 35 -2.29 1.81 -10.88
CA SER A 35 -1.02 1.84 -11.62
C SER A 35 -0.81 3.13 -12.40
N SER A 36 -1.89 3.86 -12.69
CA SER A 36 -1.82 5.15 -13.38
C SER A 36 -3.03 5.99 -13.04
N ILE A 37 -2.84 7.30 -13.12
CA ILE A 37 -3.91 8.29 -13.17
C ILE A 37 -3.65 9.23 -14.34
N ALA A 38 -4.69 9.57 -15.08
CA ALA A 38 -4.71 10.68 -16.01
C ALA A 38 -5.84 11.64 -15.63
N VAL A 39 -5.55 12.94 -15.71
CA VAL A 39 -6.44 14.00 -15.26
C VAL A 39 -6.76 14.93 -16.42
N SER A 40 -8.03 15.21 -16.62
CA SER A 40 -8.51 16.24 -17.53
C SER A 40 -9.70 16.97 -16.90
N ARG A 41 -10.17 18.03 -17.56
CA ARG A 41 -11.41 18.72 -17.18
C ARG A 41 -12.29 18.88 -18.39
N THR A 42 -13.56 18.74 -18.15
CA THR A 42 -14.59 18.96 -19.16
C THR A 42 -15.10 20.40 -19.10
N ASP A 43 -15.66 20.88 -20.20
CA ASP A 43 -16.17 22.26 -20.30
C ASP A 43 -17.39 22.54 -19.44
N ASP A 44 -18.11 21.50 -19.07
CA ASP A 44 -19.29 21.50 -18.22
C ASP A 44 -18.95 21.41 -16.72
N GLY A 45 -17.67 21.55 -16.34
CA GLY A 45 -17.26 21.68 -14.95
C GLY A 45 -17.14 20.34 -14.21
N PHE A 46 -16.65 19.30 -14.88
CA PHE A 46 -16.29 18.04 -14.24
C PHE A 46 -14.78 17.83 -14.22
N ASN A 47 -14.31 17.30 -13.09
CA ASN A 47 -12.99 16.68 -12.99
C ASN A 47 -13.08 15.28 -13.59
N HIS A 48 -12.35 15.04 -14.66
CA HIS A 48 -12.26 13.72 -15.27
C HIS A 48 -10.96 13.04 -14.80
N LEU A 49 -11.12 11.95 -14.05
CA LEU A 49 -10.02 11.10 -13.59
C LEU A 49 -10.12 9.75 -14.29
N ARG A 50 -9.09 9.41 -15.07
CA ARG A 50 -8.91 8.07 -15.62
C ARG A 50 -7.87 7.31 -14.82
N PHE A 51 -8.27 6.24 -14.16
CA PHE A 51 -7.37 5.33 -13.47
C PHE A 51 -7.10 4.08 -14.32
N LYS A 52 -5.86 3.58 -14.28
CA LYS A 52 -5.55 2.20 -14.70
C LYS A 52 -5.28 1.37 -13.46
N LEU A 53 -5.95 0.23 -13.34
CA LEU A 53 -5.74 -0.74 -12.29
C LEU A 53 -5.05 -1.97 -12.86
N LYS A 54 -4.11 -2.51 -12.12
CA LYS A 54 -3.48 -3.80 -12.40
C LYS A 54 -3.98 -4.80 -11.38
N ALA A 55 -4.38 -5.98 -11.85
CA ALA A 55 -4.82 -7.07 -11.00
C ALA A 55 -3.91 -8.29 -11.19
N ARG A 56 -3.43 -8.83 -10.08
CA ARG A 56 -2.64 -10.05 -10.06
C ARG A 56 -3.59 -11.25 -10.04
N LYS A 57 -3.39 -12.18 -10.98
CA LYS A 57 -4.12 -13.45 -10.99
C LYS A 57 -3.90 -14.22 -9.70
N SER A 58 -4.97 -14.83 -9.21
CA SER A 58 -4.97 -15.62 -7.98
C SER A 58 -4.16 -16.91 -8.15
N GLY A 59 -3.33 -17.20 -7.16
CA GLY A 59 -2.68 -18.50 -7.01
C GLY A 59 -3.57 -19.54 -6.31
N PHE A 60 -3.16 -20.81 -6.32
CA PHE A 60 -3.94 -21.94 -5.76
C PHE A 60 -4.40 -21.80 -4.29
N PHE A 61 -3.75 -20.96 -3.49
CA PHE A 61 -4.08 -20.75 -2.07
C PHE A 61 -4.41 -19.29 -1.75
N GLU A 62 -4.56 -18.46 -2.77
CA GLU A 62 -4.91 -17.05 -2.61
C GLU A 62 -6.42 -16.88 -2.78
N PRO A 63 -7.07 -16.01 -2.00
CA PRO A 63 -8.49 -15.75 -2.15
C PRO A 63 -8.77 -15.04 -3.48
N ILE A 64 -9.97 -15.29 -4.02
CA ILE A 64 -10.48 -14.56 -5.18
C ILE A 64 -11.20 -13.32 -4.68
N ILE A 65 -10.88 -12.16 -5.26
CA ILE A 65 -11.47 -10.87 -4.89
C ILE A 65 -12.53 -10.42 -5.88
N ASP A 66 -13.51 -9.65 -5.40
CA ASP A 66 -14.39 -8.86 -6.25
C ASP A 66 -13.61 -7.64 -6.77
N ILE A 67 -13.39 -7.60 -8.09
CA ILE A 67 -12.64 -6.54 -8.76
C ILE A 67 -13.31 -5.16 -8.61
N ASN A 68 -14.64 -5.08 -8.66
CA ASN A 68 -15.35 -3.80 -8.51
C ASN A 68 -15.21 -3.28 -7.08
N LYS A 69 -15.41 -4.16 -6.10
CA LYS A 69 -15.22 -3.82 -4.68
C LYS A 69 -13.78 -3.38 -4.41
N SER A 70 -12.81 -4.10 -4.94
CA SER A 70 -11.38 -3.79 -4.77
C SER A 70 -10.99 -2.48 -5.45
N ALA A 71 -11.55 -2.18 -6.63
CA ALA A 71 -11.35 -0.89 -7.28
C ALA A 71 -11.97 0.27 -6.49
N GLN A 72 -13.15 0.09 -5.88
CA GLN A 72 -13.72 1.07 -4.96
C GLN A 72 -12.79 1.32 -3.76
N LYS A 73 -12.13 0.28 -3.24
CA LYS A 73 -11.15 0.40 -2.15
C LYS A 73 -9.86 1.12 -2.56
N SER A 74 -9.29 0.75 -3.69
CA SER A 74 -8.19 1.49 -4.32
C SER A 74 -8.47 2.99 -4.43
N LEU A 75 -9.68 3.36 -4.86
CA LEU A 75 -10.11 4.76 -4.93
C LEU A 75 -10.28 5.37 -3.54
N GLU A 76 -10.91 4.67 -2.61
CA GLU A 76 -11.05 5.11 -1.22
C GLU A 76 -9.68 5.48 -0.62
N TYR A 77 -8.64 4.67 -0.83
CA TYR A 77 -7.28 4.98 -0.38
C TYR A 77 -6.69 6.22 -1.06
N PHE A 78 -6.97 6.43 -2.35
CA PHE A 78 -6.56 7.63 -3.07
C PHE A 78 -7.22 8.89 -2.48
N PHE A 79 -8.52 8.83 -2.18
CA PHE A 79 -9.27 9.93 -1.57
C PHE A 79 -8.82 10.22 -0.13
N ILE A 80 -8.54 9.20 0.68
CA ILE A 80 -7.92 9.38 2.01
C ILE A 80 -6.56 10.07 1.86
N GLY A 81 -5.77 9.68 0.86
CA GLY A 81 -4.51 10.30 0.49
C GLY A 81 -4.61 11.79 0.14
N LEU A 82 -5.74 12.22 -0.45
CA LEU A 82 -6.04 13.63 -0.73
C LEU A 82 -6.51 14.38 0.53
N ALA A 83 -7.36 13.74 1.35
CA ALA A 83 -8.00 14.34 2.52
C ALA A 83 -7.03 14.58 3.69
N LEU A 84 -6.06 13.68 3.89
CA LEU A 84 -5.16 13.73 5.04
C LEU A 84 -3.79 14.34 4.70
N PRO A 85 -3.14 15.04 5.66
CA PRO A 85 -1.78 15.48 5.49
C PRO A 85 -0.81 14.28 5.48
N ASP A 86 0.32 14.44 4.80
CA ASP A 86 1.32 13.37 4.68
C ASP A 86 1.83 12.87 6.04
N SER A 87 1.82 13.74 7.07
CA SER A 87 2.20 13.40 8.44
C SER A 87 1.32 12.35 9.12
N ALA A 88 0.12 12.08 8.61
CA ALA A 88 -0.83 11.13 9.20
C ALA A 88 -0.52 9.66 8.86
N PHE A 89 0.23 9.40 7.78
CA PHE A 89 0.43 8.04 7.26
C PHE A 89 1.57 7.30 7.96
N TRP A 90 1.34 6.91 9.22
CA TRP A 90 2.24 6.07 9.99
C TRP A 90 1.49 5.20 11.01
N VAL A 91 2.07 4.06 11.37
CA VAL A 91 1.63 3.20 12.47
C VAL A 91 2.80 2.64 13.27
N ASN A 92 2.54 2.30 14.53
CA ASN A 92 3.54 1.80 15.47
C ASN A 92 2.89 0.95 16.58
N LEU A 93 2.86 -0.37 16.39
CA LEU A 93 2.48 -1.36 17.40
C LEU A 93 3.64 -1.61 18.38
N ASN A 94 4.07 -0.57 19.09
CA ASN A 94 5.08 -0.70 20.13
C ASN A 94 4.40 -0.86 21.51
N PRO A 95 4.62 -1.97 22.25
CA PRO A 95 3.97 -2.19 23.53
C PRO A 95 4.42 -1.20 24.61
N HIS A 96 5.55 -0.52 24.40
CA HIS A 96 6.04 0.54 25.28
C HIS A 96 5.51 1.93 24.91
N GLU A 97 4.81 2.06 23.79
CA GLU A 97 4.15 3.30 23.35
C GLU A 97 2.67 3.04 23.01
N PRO A 98 1.86 2.53 23.96
CA PRO A 98 0.48 2.09 23.70
C PRO A 98 -0.45 3.22 23.23
N GLU A 99 -0.11 4.47 23.53
CA GLU A 99 -0.86 5.67 23.12
C GLU A 99 -0.46 6.17 21.72
N ARG A 100 0.60 5.63 21.13
CA ARG A 100 1.17 6.07 19.85
C ARG A 100 1.11 4.94 18.82
N LEU A 101 -0.11 4.53 18.50
CA LEU A 101 -0.38 3.42 17.57
C LEU A 101 -0.53 3.88 16.13
N ILE A 102 -1.29 4.94 15.91
CA ILE A 102 -1.70 5.43 14.59
C ILE A 102 -2.24 6.85 14.75
N ASP A 103 -2.24 7.63 13.67
CA ASP A 103 -2.94 8.91 13.63
C ASP A 103 -4.46 8.73 13.82
N GLN A 104 -5.11 9.59 14.60
CA GLN A 104 -6.53 9.42 14.97
C GLN A 104 -7.46 9.49 13.75
N ASP A 105 -7.17 10.38 12.80
CA ASP A 105 -8.00 10.55 11.61
C ASP A 105 -7.86 9.36 10.66
N LEU A 106 -6.72 8.66 10.71
CA LEU A 106 -6.48 7.46 9.93
C LEU A 106 -7.07 6.20 10.59
N ALA A 107 -7.18 6.20 11.91
CA ALA A 107 -7.47 5.02 12.70
C ALA A 107 -8.87 4.43 12.47
N ASP A 108 -9.82 5.24 12.00
CA ASP A 108 -11.19 4.81 11.67
C ASP A 108 -11.34 4.48 10.17
N THR A 109 -10.24 4.18 9.46
CA THR A 109 -10.26 3.82 8.04
C THR A 109 -9.69 2.42 7.81
N ASP A 110 -10.13 1.76 6.74
CA ASP A 110 -9.52 0.49 6.30
C ASP A 110 -8.04 0.67 5.95
N LEU A 111 -7.64 1.83 5.43
CA LEU A 111 -6.22 2.16 5.17
C LEU A 111 -5.39 2.06 6.47
N GLY A 112 -5.88 2.67 7.55
CA GLY A 112 -5.22 2.60 8.85
C GLY A 112 -5.11 1.18 9.39
N ARG A 113 -6.18 0.38 9.24
CA ARG A 113 -6.18 -1.04 9.62
C ARG A 113 -5.19 -1.86 8.79
N ILE A 114 -5.12 -1.64 7.48
CA ILE A 114 -4.14 -2.29 6.60
C ILE A 114 -2.72 -2.00 7.07
N MET A 115 -2.41 -0.74 7.39
CA MET A 115 -1.09 -0.36 7.91
C MET A 115 -0.79 -1.05 9.25
N LEU A 116 -1.73 -1.06 10.20
CA LEU A 116 -1.57 -1.76 11.49
C LEU A 116 -1.37 -3.27 11.31
N SER A 117 -2.12 -3.87 10.37
CA SER A 117 -2.04 -5.30 10.07
C SER A 117 -0.70 -5.65 9.42
N ALA A 118 -0.18 -4.78 8.56
CA ALA A 118 1.15 -4.93 7.99
C ALA A 118 2.27 -4.82 9.04
N ASP A 119 2.14 -3.92 10.01
CA ASP A 119 3.07 -3.85 11.13
C ASP A 119 3.04 -5.14 11.97
N LEU A 120 1.84 -5.62 12.33
CA LEU A 120 1.69 -6.88 13.04
C LEU A 120 2.32 -8.04 12.27
N ARG A 121 2.08 -8.10 10.96
CA ARG A 121 2.63 -9.12 10.08
C ARG A 121 4.15 -9.05 9.98
N LEU A 122 4.73 -7.85 9.91
CA LEU A 122 6.18 -7.64 9.89
C LEU A 122 6.84 -8.22 11.15
N LYS A 123 6.21 -8.04 12.31
CA LYS A 123 6.67 -8.63 13.58
C LYS A 123 6.65 -10.16 13.54
N GLU A 124 5.57 -10.75 13.00
CA GLU A 124 5.44 -12.21 12.85
C GLU A 124 6.52 -12.77 11.93
N ASP A 125 6.65 -12.19 10.74
CA ASP A 125 7.62 -12.62 9.73
C ASP A 125 9.06 -12.48 10.22
N PHE A 126 9.36 -11.42 10.97
CA PHE A 126 10.68 -11.22 11.56
C PHE A 126 11.00 -12.24 12.65
N ALA A 127 10.05 -12.52 13.55
CA ALA A 127 10.20 -13.52 14.59
C ALA A 127 10.40 -14.93 13.99
N GLU A 128 9.63 -15.26 12.94
CA GLU A 128 9.78 -16.51 12.19
C GLU A 128 11.17 -16.60 11.52
N CYS A 129 11.60 -15.53 10.84
CA CYS A 129 12.87 -15.47 10.15
C CYS A 129 14.07 -15.66 11.10
N LEU A 130 14.00 -15.07 12.30
CA LEU A 130 15.04 -15.17 13.31
C LEU A 130 14.98 -16.43 14.17
N ASN A 131 13.94 -17.25 14.07
CA ASN A 131 13.81 -18.46 14.86
C ASN A 131 14.81 -19.54 14.38
N PRO A 132 15.87 -19.89 15.12
CA PRO A 132 16.85 -20.88 14.68
C PRO A 132 16.26 -22.31 14.63
N GLN A 133 15.15 -22.58 15.30
CA GLN A 133 14.55 -23.91 15.26
C GLN A 133 13.87 -24.17 13.91
N THR A 134 13.29 -23.14 13.30
CA THR A 134 12.47 -23.26 12.08
C THR A 134 13.10 -22.62 10.85
N SER A 135 13.95 -21.61 11.01
CA SER A 135 14.54 -20.84 9.92
C SER A 135 16.03 -21.17 9.72
N PRO A 136 16.45 -21.64 8.53
CA PRO A 136 17.87 -21.78 8.18
C PRO A 136 18.63 -20.45 8.27
N VAL A 137 17.99 -19.35 7.86
CA VAL A 137 18.55 -18.00 7.94
C VAL A 137 18.75 -17.61 9.41
N GLY A 138 17.76 -17.90 10.26
CA GLY A 138 17.84 -17.67 11.71
C GLY A 138 18.96 -18.47 12.38
N ARG A 139 19.15 -19.75 11.99
CA ARG A 139 20.27 -20.56 12.49
C ARG A 139 21.61 -19.95 12.16
N GLU A 140 21.81 -19.59 10.90
CA GLU A 140 23.07 -19.01 10.45
C GLU A 140 23.33 -17.67 11.12
N PHE A 141 22.30 -16.84 11.25
CA PHE A 141 22.36 -15.58 11.98
C PHE A 141 22.84 -15.79 13.42
N TRP A 142 22.15 -16.64 14.19
CA TRP A 142 22.48 -16.86 15.60
C TRP A 142 23.84 -17.52 15.80
N LYS A 143 24.20 -18.48 14.95
CA LYS A 143 25.53 -19.11 14.96
C LYS A 143 26.64 -18.06 14.91
N ARG A 144 26.60 -17.15 13.92
CA ARG A 144 27.61 -16.10 13.76
C ARG A 144 27.58 -15.10 14.92
N VAL A 145 26.40 -14.74 15.42
CA VAL A 145 26.27 -13.85 16.58
C VAL A 145 26.92 -14.46 17.82
N TYR A 146 26.73 -15.75 18.07
CA TYR A 146 27.35 -16.44 19.22
C TYR A 146 28.87 -16.58 19.07
N GLU A 147 29.34 -16.95 17.88
CA GLU A 147 30.78 -17.01 17.57
C GLU A 147 31.42 -15.64 17.85
N LYS A 148 30.79 -14.56 17.38
CA LYS A 148 31.31 -13.21 17.61
C LYS A 148 31.25 -12.76 19.06
N ALA A 149 30.16 -13.07 19.76
CA ALA A 149 30.01 -12.76 21.18
C ALA A 149 31.12 -13.44 22.01
N LYS A 150 31.43 -14.71 21.71
CA LYS A 150 32.51 -15.46 22.36
C LYS A 150 33.88 -14.83 22.10
N GLU A 151 34.17 -14.44 20.86
CA GLU A 151 35.42 -13.74 20.51
C GLU A 151 35.60 -12.44 21.29
N LEU A 152 34.51 -11.70 21.51
CA LEU A 152 34.51 -10.43 22.22
C LEU A 152 34.43 -10.60 23.75
N GLY A 153 34.44 -11.83 24.26
CA GLY A 153 34.42 -12.12 25.70
C GLY A 153 33.06 -11.93 26.37
N TYR A 154 31.96 -11.93 25.62
CA TYR A 154 30.61 -11.91 26.22
C TYR A 154 30.32 -13.28 26.86
N THR A 155 30.10 -13.27 28.18
CA THR A 155 29.79 -14.46 29.00
C THR A 155 28.32 -14.51 29.43
N ASP A 156 27.56 -13.44 29.18
CA ASP A 156 26.16 -13.26 29.58
C ASP A 156 25.18 -13.28 28.39
N LYS A 157 23.87 -13.18 28.69
CA LYS A 157 22.78 -13.10 27.70
C LYS A 157 23.03 -11.98 26.69
N ILE A 158 23.20 -12.34 25.41
CA ILE A 158 23.32 -11.38 24.30
C ILE A 158 22.02 -10.56 24.20
N PRO A 159 22.03 -9.27 24.53
CA PRO A 159 20.85 -8.43 24.38
C PRO A 159 20.58 -8.25 22.89
N PHE A 160 19.35 -8.54 22.46
CA PHE A 160 18.93 -8.35 21.08
C PHE A 160 17.64 -7.53 21.07
N THR A 161 17.77 -6.27 20.69
CA THR A 161 16.65 -5.33 20.53
C THR A 161 16.83 -4.60 19.22
N ASN A 162 16.22 -5.12 18.16
CA ASN A 162 16.18 -4.42 16.87
C ASN A 162 14.77 -3.91 16.64
N LYS A 163 14.66 -2.70 16.09
CA LYS A 163 13.43 -2.15 15.54
C LYS A 163 13.51 -2.25 14.02
N LEU A 164 12.39 -2.62 13.40
CA LEU A 164 12.15 -2.74 11.98
C LEU A 164 10.88 -1.96 11.69
N TRP A 165 10.79 -1.41 10.50
CA TRP A 165 9.58 -0.75 10.02
C TRP A 165 9.61 -0.73 8.50
N ILE A 166 8.44 -0.77 7.88
CA ILE A 166 8.29 -0.66 6.44
C ILE A 166 8.27 0.81 6.07
N ILE A 167 9.05 1.18 5.05
CA ILE A 167 9.08 2.52 4.46
C ILE A 167 8.96 2.43 2.94
N PRO A 168 8.53 3.51 2.27
CA PRO A 168 8.63 3.63 0.83
C PRO A 168 10.09 3.53 0.39
N ASP A 169 10.37 2.75 -0.64
CA ASP A 169 11.55 2.99 -1.47
C ASP A 169 11.26 4.15 -2.44
N LYS A 170 12.27 4.56 -3.21
CA LYS A 170 12.09 5.48 -4.33
C LYS A 170 11.06 4.88 -5.32
N ALA A 171 9.94 5.57 -5.48
CA ALA A 171 8.95 5.26 -6.51
C ALA A 171 9.42 5.80 -7.86
N LEU A 172 9.36 4.97 -8.90
CA LEU A 172 9.66 5.34 -10.28
C LEU A 172 8.36 5.45 -11.07
N ALA A 173 8.23 6.53 -11.84
CA ALA A 173 7.06 6.74 -12.69
C ALA A 173 7.43 7.43 -14.01
N VAL A 174 6.61 7.21 -15.03
CA VAL A 174 6.61 8.01 -16.27
C VAL A 174 5.52 9.06 -16.14
N GLU A 175 5.86 10.32 -16.38
CA GLU A 175 4.91 11.42 -16.41
C GLU A 175 4.80 11.99 -17.84
N SER A 176 3.58 12.16 -18.32
CA SER A 176 3.30 12.79 -19.61
C SER A 176 2.11 13.72 -19.49
N SER A 177 2.34 15.02 -19.66
CA SER A 177 1.32 16.07 -19.55
C SER A 177 0.51 15.97 -18.24
N ASN A 178 -0.69 15.40 -18.25
CA ASN A 178 -1.55 15.25 -17.08
C ASN A 178 -1.76 13.79 -16.66
N GLN A 179 -0.82 12.93 -17.02
CA GLN A 179 -0.83 11.52 -16.68
C GLN A 179 0.44 11.14 -15.92
N LEU A 180 0.26 10.35 -14.86
CA LEU A 180 1.33 9.62 -14.18
C LEU A 180 1.08 8.13 -14.34
N SER A 181 2.12 7.38 -14.73
CA SER A 181 2.10 5.91 -14.78
C SER A 181 3.23 5.36 -13.93
N LEU A 182 2.90 4.56 -12.93
CA LEU A 182 3.84 3.94 -12.01
C LEU A 182 4.61 2.82 -12.73
N VAL A 183 5.92 2.81 -12.56
CA VAL A 183 6.85 1.84 -13.17
C VAL A 183 7.35 0.86 -12.13
N ASN A 184 7.85 1.37 -11.01
CA ASN A 184 8.33 0.56 -9.90
C ASN A 184 8.00 1.25 -8.58
N CYS A 185 7.33 0.54 -7.68
CA CYS A 185 6.91 1.04 -6.39
C CYS A 185 7.21 -0.04 -5.34
N SER A 186 8.48 -0.18 -5.00
CA SER A 186 8.93 -1.08 -3.96
C SER A 186 8.86 -0.44 -2.57
N LEU A 187 8.76 -1.29 -1.56
CA LEU A 187 8.88 -0.97 -0.15
C LEU A 187 10.22 -1.47 0.37
N LYS A 188 10.79 -0.73 1.32
CA LYS A 188 12.02 -1.10 2.04
C LYS A 188 11.71 -1.41 3.48
N VAL A 189 12.60 -2.17 4.11
CA VAL A 189 12.54 -2.44 5.54
C VAL A 189 13.66 -1.64 6.20
N GLY A 190 13.25 -0.51 6.77
CA GLY A 190 14.08 0.24 7.69
C GLY A 190 14.38 -0.63 8.90
N PHE A 191 15.61 -0.57 9.38
CA PHE A 191 16.01 -1.27 10.58
C PHE A 191 16.93 -0.40 11.40
N GLY A 192 16.82 -0.50 12.73
CA GLY A 192 17.57 0.31 13.66
C GLY A 192 17.81 -0.46 14.96
N PRO A 193 19.08 -0.55 15.33
CA PRO A 193 19.58 -0.42 16.69
C PRO A 193 20.49 0.81 16.77
N VAL A 194 20.55 1.44 17.93
CA VAL A 194 21.63 2.39 18.24
C VAL A 194 22.20 2.01 19.60
N GLY A 195 22.84 0.86 19.64
CA GLY A 195 23.84 0.55 20.66
C GLY A 195 25.23 0.94 20.14
N SER A 196 26.16 1.24 21.02
CA SER A 196 27.53 1.67 20.66
C SER A 196 28.56 0.54 20.80
N LEU A 197 28.14 -0.69 21.10
CA LEU A 197 29.06 -1.79 21.37
C LEU A 197 29.52 -2.48 20.07
N PRO A 198 30.73 -3.07 20.05
CA PRO A 198 31.23 -3.80 18.89
C PRO A 198 30.31 -4.93 18.42
N LEU A 199 29.63 -5.61 19.35
CA LEU A 199 28.69 -6.68 19.03
C LEU A 199 27.43 -6.15 18.34
N ASP A 200 26.95 -4.96 18.71
CA ASP A 200 25.78 -4.32 18.07
C ASP A 200 26.06 -4.03 16.60
N ASN A 201 27.26 -3.50 16.30
CA ASN A 201 27.71 -3.23 14.92
C ASN A 201 27.83 -4.51 14.08
N PHE A 202 28.23 -5.61 14.70
CA PHE A 202 28.28 -6.90 14.02
C PHE A 202 26.89 -7.46 13.75
N ILE A 203 26.00 -7.43 14.75
CA ILE A 203 24.59 -7.81 14.63
C ILE A 203 23.91 -6.98 13.53
N LEU A 204 24.17 -5.67 13.51
CA LEU A 204 23.75 -4.74 12.47
C LEU A 204 24.15 -5.19 11.06
N GLY A 205 25.42 -5.59 10.89
CA GLY A 205 25.94 -6.11 9.62
C GLY A 205 25.20 -7.38 9.19
N LEU A 206 25.04 -8.34 10.11
CA LEU A 206 24.33 -9.57 9.83
C LEU A 206 22.84 -9.36 9.53
N MET A 207 22.20 -8.38 10.16
CA MET A 207 20.82 -8.01 9.85
C MET A 207 20.68 -7.54 8.40
N LYS A 208 21.58 -6.66 7.94
CA LYS A 208 21.63 -6.20 6.54
C LYS A 208 21.89 -7.32 5.55
N GLU A 209 22.75 -8.27 5.94
CA GLU A 209 23.19 -9.36 5.07
C GLU A 209 22.12 -10.45 4.95
N LEU A 210 21.58 -10.92 6.09
CA LEU A 210 20.80 -12.16 6.14
C LEU A 210 19.30 -11.91 6.28
N ILE A 211 18.90 -10.91 7.07
CA ILE A 211 17.51 -10.78 7.50
C ILE A 211 16.73 -9.78 6.66
N VAL A 212 17.25 -8.56 6.51
CA VAL A 212 16.57 -7.48 5.77
C VAL A 212 16.20 -7.90 4.34
N PRO A 213 17.10 -8.51 3.53
CA PRO A 213 16.74 -8.92 2.17
C PRO A 213 15.61 -9.95 2.13
N TYR A 214 15.57 -10.87 3.11
CA TYR A 214 14.51 -11.87 3.21
C TYR A 214 13.16 -11.24 3.53
N ILE A 215 13.12 -10.30 4.49
CA ILE A 215 11.89 -9.62 4.88
C ILE A 215 11.44 -8.63 3.80
N GLU A 216 12.34 -7.86 3.20
CA GLU A 216 12.03 -6.96 2.08
C GLU A 216 11.42 -7.72 0.90
N LYS A 217 11.97 -8.88 0.56
CA LYS A 217 11.39 -9.75 -0.46
C LYS A 217 9.96 -10.15 -0.11
N ARG A 218 9.71 -10.57 1.15
CA ARG A 218 8.37 -10.94 1.60
C ARG A 218 7.38 -9.77 1.55
N VAL A 219 7.79 -8.57 1.97
CA VAL A 219 6.98 -7.34 1.89
C VAL A 219 6.59 -7.01 0.45
N ASN A 220 7.50 -7.20 -0.50
CA ASN A 220 7.24 -6.85 -1.90
C ASN A 220 6.53 -7.94 -2.72
N GLU A 221 6.72 -9.22 -2.37
CA GLU A 221 6.23 -10.34 -3.20
C GLU A 221 5.09 -11.14 -2.57
N SER A 222 4.99 -11.19 -1.24
CA SER A 222 3.96 -12.00 -0.59
C SER A 222 2.58 -11.38 -0.77
N TYR A 223 1.59 -12.26 -0.94
CA TYR A 223 0.17 -11.90 -0.89
C TYR A 223 -0.21 -11.21 0.43
N ALA A 224 0.44 -11.59 1.55
CA ALA A 224 0.15 -11.04 2.88
C ALA A 224 0.39 -9.52 3.02
N TYR A 225 1.10 -8.90 2.07
CA TYR A 225 1.34 -7.44 2.02
C TYR A 225 0.71 -6.79 0.78
N ALA A 226 -0.16 -7.48 0.05
CA ALA A 226 -0.76 -6.95 -1.17
C ALA A 226 -1.54 -5.67 -0.91
N ASP A 227 -2.39 -5.66 0.13
CA ASP A 227 -3.19 -4.48 0.52
C ASP A 227 -2.31 -3.29 0.90
N LEU A 228 -1.17 -3.55 1.58
CA LEU A 228 -0.22 -2.48 1.92
C LEU A 228 0.39 -1.85 0.65
N ARG A 229 0.72 -2.67 -0.35
CA ARG A 229 1.23 -2.18 -1.64
C ARG A 229 0.16 -1.42 -2.41
N GLU A 230 -1.09 -1.87 -2.37
CA GLU A 230 -2.23 -1.13 -2.93
C GLU A 230 -2.38 0.26 -2.29
N VAL A 231 -2.35 0.33 -0.96
CA VAL A 231 -2.34 1.59 -0.21
C VAL A 231 -1.17 2.47 -0.65
N TYR A 232 0.04 1.91 -0.72
CA TYR A 232 1.23 2.66 -1.13
C TYR A 232 1.07 3.29 -2.52
N HIS A 233 0.56 2.53 -3.48
CA HIS A 233 0.30 3.03 -4.83
C HIS A 233 -0.72 4.18 -4.84
N ALA A 234 -1.84 4.03 -4.12
CA ALA A 234 -2.85 5.08 -4.02
C ALA A 234 -2.30 6.37 -3.38
N LEU A 235 -1.42 6.24 -2.39
CA LEU A 235 -0.75 7.38 -1.75
C LEU A 235 0.25 8.08 -2.69
N ILE A 236 0.98 7.34 -3.54
CA ILE A 236 1.84 7.96 -4.56
C ILE A 236 0.99 8.82 -5.51
N LEU A 237 -0.09 8.25 -6.04
CA LEU A 237 -0.94 8.94 -7.02
C LEU A 237 -1.67 10.15 -6.41
N SER A 238 -2.16 10.06 -5.18
CA SER A 238 -2.83 11.17 -4.50
C SER A 238 -1.88 12.31 -4.18
N ARG A 239 -0.64 12.02 -3.75
CA ARG A 239 0.40 13.05 -3.53
C ARG A 239 0.76 13.76 -4.82
N TRP A 240 0.97 13.00 -5.90
CA TRP A 240 1.23 13.60 -7.21
C TRP A 240 0.04 14.47 -7.66
N TYR A 241 -1.20 13.99 -7.50
CA TYR A 241 -2.39 14.76 -7.84
C TYR A 241 -2.45 16.07 -7.05
N ARG A 242 -2.30 16.01 -5.72
CA ARG A 242 -2.34 17.19 -4.85
C ARG A 242 -1.24 18.19 -5.21
N GLN A 243 -0.01 17.71 -5.43
CA GLN A 243 1.12 18.55 -5.81
C GLN A 243 0.90 19.22 -7.17
N LYS A 244 0.38 18.46 -8.14
CA LYS A 244 0.23 18.93 -9.52
C LYS A 244 -1.00 19.81 -9.71
N PHE A 245 -2.14 19.46 -9.09
CA PHE A 245 -3.43 20.06 -9.38
C PHE A 245 -4.06 20.84 -8.21
N GLY A 246 -3.55 20.71 -6.98
CA GLY A 246 -4.17 21.27 -5.78
C GLY A 246 -4.33 22.80 -5.76
N VAL A 247 -3.58 23.52 -6.62
CA VAL A 247 -3.65 24.99 -6.73
C VAL A 247 -4.69 25.49 -7.74
N PHE A 248 -5.25 24.63 -8.59
CA PHE A 248 -6.19 25.07 -9.62
C PHE A 248 -7.61 25.21 -9.09
N ARG A 249 -8.33 26.27 -9.46
CA ARG A 249 -9.74 26.43 -9.07
C ARG A 249 -10.60 25.28 -9.62
N GLY A 250 -11.48 24.70 -8.80
CA GLY A 250 -12.35 23.59 -9.18
C GLY A 250 -11.66 22.23 -9.23
N ASN A 251 -10.43 22.11 -8.69
CA ASN A 251 -9.78 20.80 -8.57
C ASN A 251 -10.46 19.92 -7.50
N LEU A 252 -10.23 18.61 -7.55
CA LEU A 252 -10.85 17.65 -6.63
C LEU A 252 -10.52 17.91 -5.16
N CYS A 253 -9.32 18.41 -4.83
CA CYS A 253 -8.93 18.72 -3.46
C CYS A 253 -9.77 19.85 -2.83
N GLN A 254 -10.54 20.63 -3.61
CA GLN A 254 -11.48 21.61 -3.05
C GLN A 254 -12.77 20.97 -2.55
N ALA A 255 -13.11 19.77 -3.05
CA ALA A 255 -14.26 19.00 -2.63
C ALA A 255 -13.90 17.91 -1.60
N VAL A 256 -12.61 17.59 -1.46
CA VAL A 256 -12.12 16.54 -0.58
C VAL A 256 -11.48 17.16 0.67
N GLY A 257 -12.11 16.92 1.82
CA GLY A 257 -11.61 17.31 3.15
C GLY A 257 -11.74 16.17 4.16
N PHE A 258 -11.60 16.48 5.45
CA PHE A 258 -11.72 15.48 6.53
C PHE A 258 -13.08 14.80 6.56
N GLU A 259 -14.14 15.49 6.16
CA GLU A 259 -15.50 14.97 6.01
C GLU A 259 -15.58 13.79 5.02
N THR A 260 -14.69 13.72 4.03
CA THR A 260 -14.62 12.59 3.09
C THR A 260 -14.31 11.27 3.80
N LEU A 261 -13.68 11.30 4.97
CA LEU A 261 -13.43 10.08 5.76
C LEU A 261 -14.73 9.39 6.21
N SER A 262 -15.81 10.16 6.38
CA SER A 262 -17.14 9.60 6.71
C SER A 262 -17.79 8.83 5.56
N GLU A 263 -17.25 8.94 4.34
CA GLU A 263 -17.72 8.24 3.13
C GLU A 263 -16.96 6.92 2.87
N THR A 264 -15.99 6.61 3.74
CA THR A 264 -15.25 5.35 3.69
C THR A 264 -16.12 4.20 4.20
N ASN A 265 -16.01 3.03 3.58
CA ASN A 265 -16.66 1.83 4.12
C ASN A 265 -15.67 1.10 5.02
N GLN A 266 -16.12 0.56 6.15
CA GLN A 266 -15.31 -0.35 6.95
C GLN A 266 -15.74 -1.78 6.61
N ASP A 267 -14.94 -2.48 5.79
CA ASP A 267 -15.20 -3.88 5.45
C ASP A 267 -14.70 -4.85 6.52
N TYR A 268 -13.92 -4.35 7.47
CA TYR A 268 -13.39 -5.09 8.60
C TYR A 268 -14.08 -4.66 9.91
N PRO A 269 -14.40 -5.59 10.83
CA PRO A 269 -15.03 -5.25 12.11
C PRO A 269 -14.19 -4.22 12.89
N ILE A 270 -14.90 -3.29 13.52
CA ILE A 270 -14.41 -1.96 13.89
C ILE A 270 -14.02 -1.97 15.36
N GLU A 271 -12.85 -2.48 15.72
CA GLU A 271 -12.22 -2.03 16.95
C GLU A 271 -10.71 -1.89 16.73
N LYS A 272 -10.18 -0.66 16.84
CA LYS A 272 -8.73 -0.37 16.99
C LYS A 272 -8.13 -1.28 18.08
N ASN A 273 -8.94 -1.53 19.10
CA ASN A 273 -8.66 -2.47 20.16
C ASN A 273 -8.49 -3.88 19.63
N GLU A 274 -9.26 -4.40 18.68
CA GLU A 274 -9.16 -5.80 18.26
C GLU A 274 -7.77 -6.13 17.69
N VAL A 275 -7.25 -5.38 16.71
CA VAL A 275 -5.91 -5.63 16.14
C VAL A 275 -4.82 -5.43 17.21
N TYR A 276 -4.94 -4.39 18.03
CA TYR A 276 -4.00 -4.14 19.12
C TYR A 276 -4.11 -5.19 20.24
N GLN A 277 -5.30 -5.67 20.57
CA GLN A 277 -5.56 -6.71 21.55
C GLN A 277 -5.08 -8.07 21.01
N ASP A 278 -5.27 -8.35 19.73
CA ASP A 278 -4.72 -9.54 19.07
C ASP A 278 -3.20 -9.53 19.08
N TYR A 279 -2.60 -8.36 18.84
CA TYR A 279 -1.18 -8.15 19.05
C TYR A 279 -0.78 -8.41 20.51
N LEU A 280 -1.44 -7.78 21.48
CA LEU A 280 -1.16 -7.97 22.91
C LEU A 280 -1.39 -9.43 23.35
N ASN A 281 -2.37 -10.12 22.79
CA ASN A 281 -2.70 -11.51 23.07
C ASN A 281 -1.64 -12.45 22.49
N SER A 282 -1.25 -12.24 21.24
CA SER A 282 -0.15 -12.98 20.60
C SER A 282 1.17 -12.73 21.31
N PHE A 283 1.37 -11.50 21.78
CA PHE A 283 2.51 -11.12 22.61
C PHE A 283 2.52 -11.86 23.95
N LYS A 284 1.41 -11.84 24.72
CA LYS A 284 1.27 -12.60 25.97
C LYS A 284 1.47 -14.10 25.78
N LYS A 285 1.08 -14.64 24.62
CA LYS A 285 1.26 -16.06 24.25
C LYS A 285 2.68 -16.40 23.79
N GLY A 286 3.60 -15.42 23.71
CA GLY A 286 4.98 -15.65 23.28
C GLY A 286 5.13 -16.01 21.81
N ARG A 287 4.15 -15.64 20.96
CA ARG A 287 4.17 -15.95 19.51
C ARG A 287 5.37 -15.32 18.79
N TYR A 288 5.91 -14.26 19.37
CA TYR A 288 7.10 -13.54 18.91
C TYR A 288 8.33 -13.88 19.74
N SER A 289 8.33 -15.06 20.35
CA SER A 289 9.41 -15.51 21.21
C SER A 289 9.80 -16.92 20.86
N PHE A 290 11.10 -17.18 20.90
CA PHE A 290 11.59 -18.55 20.96
C PHE A 290 12.53 -18.69 22.14
N THR A 291 12.61 -19.91 22.63
CA THR A 291 13.47 -20.27 23.75
C THR A 291 14.54 -21.22 23.25
N GLU A 292 15.79 -20.82 23.45
CA GLU A 292 16.95 -21.63 23.10
C GLU A 292 17.63 -22.13 24.36
N ARG A 293 18.07 -23.40 24.33
CA ARG A 293 18.92 -24.00 25.35
C ARG A 293 20.34 -23.97 24.82
N ILE A 294 21.22 -23.23 25.48
CA ILE A 294 22.64 -23.12 25.08
C ILE A 294 23.45 -23.90 26.12
N PRO A 295 23.97 -25.09 25.77
CA PRO A 295 24.79 -25.89 26.69
C PRO A 295 26.19 -25.32 26.92
N GLU A 296 26.64 -24.42 26.04
CA GLU A 296 28.07 -24.08 25.86
C GLU A 296 28.48 -22.73 26.50
N LEU A 297 27.54 -21.97 27.07
CA LEU A 297 27.81 -20.63 27.61
C LEU A 297 28.08 -20.60 29.13
N ASP A 298 27.98 -21.72 29.85
CA ASP A 298 28.21 -21.77 31.31
C ASP A 298 29.05 -22.99 31.69
N MET A 299 30.00 -22.80 32.61
CA MET A 299 30.80 -23.87 33.24
C MET A 299 29.98 -24.71 34.24
N PHE A 300 28.75 -24.30 34.58
CA PHE A 300 27.91 -24.89 35.63
C PHE A 300 26.49 -25.32 35.20
N GLY A 301 26.08 -25.20 33.93
CA GLY A 301 24.73 -25.62 33.52
C GLY A 301 24.27 -25.19 32.12
N THR A 302 23.02 -25.54 31.76
CA THR A 302 22.37 -25.12 30.51
C THR A 302 21.67 -23.77 30.70
N ILE A 303 22.01 -22.76 29.91
CA ILE A 303 21.28 -21.47 29.92
C ILE A 303 20.04 -21.58 29.02
N ILE A 304 18.88 -21.19 29.54
CA ILE A 304 17.65 -21.03 28.78
C ILE A 304 17.47 -19.55 28.43
N ILE A 305 17.56 -19.19 27.15
CA ILE A 305 17.37 -17.82 26.68
C ILE A 305 16.05 -17.73 25.92
N THR A 306 15.08 -17.02 26.49
CA THR A 306 13.88 -16.55 25.77
C THR A 306 14.15 -15.18 25.17
N ARG A 307 13.97 -15.06 23.86
CA ARG A 307 14.06 -13.80 23.10
C ARG A 307 12.68 -13.33 22.72
N ASN A 308 12.42 -12.03 22.82
CA ASN A 308 11.14 -11.42 22.46
C ASN A 308 11.39 -10.42 21.33
N TYR A 309 10.58 -10.51 20.26
CA TYR A 309 10.65 -9.59 19.12
C TYR A 309 9.50 -8.58 19.18
N PHE A 310 9.84 -7.30 19.31
CA PHE A 310 8.90 -6.19 19.52
C PHE A 310 8.81 -5.23 18.32
N SER A 311 9.25 -5.71 17.17
CA SER A 311 9.83 -4.87 16.14
C SER A 311 8.93 -4.74 14.92
N GLY A 312 8.34 -3.57 14.71
CA GLY A 312 7.59 -3.28 13.49
C GLY A 312 7.10 -1.83 13.43
N GLY A 313 6.49 -1.47 12.30
CA GLY A 313 5.89 -0.17 12.02
C GLY A 313 5.70 -0.03 10.52
N VAL A 314 4.86 0.92 10.11
CA VAL A 314 4.82 1.40 8.73
C VAL A 314 4.94 2.92 8.80
N ASP A 315 5.88 3.50 8.06
CA ASP A 315 6.05 4.96 8.00
C ASP A 315 6.04 5.40 6.54
N PHE A 316 4.87 5.88 6.09
CA PHE A 316 4.63 6.38 4.74
C PHE A 316 4.62 7.91 4.71
N LYS A 317 5.06 8.61 5.76
CA LYS A 317 5.04 10.08 5.77
C LYS A 317 5.82 10.69 4.62
N ARG A 318 6.92 10.06 4.22
CA ARG A 318 7.74 10.49 3.08
C ARG A 318 7.72 9.45 1.96
N ILE A 319 7.33 9.89 0.76
CA ILE A 319 7.34 9.11 -0.46
C ILE A 319 8.18 9.90 -1.48
N ASP A 320 9.29 9.32 -1.91
CA ASP A 320 10.19 9.95 -2.88
C ASP A 320 9.83 9.46 -4.30
N LEU A 321 9.13 10.30 -5.07
CA LEU A 321 8.79 10.03 -6.47
C LEU A 321 9.92 10.52 -7.40
N SER A 322 10.35 9.68 -8.33
CA SER A 322 11.33 10.02 -9.37
C SER A 322 10.80 9.68 -10.76
N LEU A 323 10.95 10.62 -11.69
CA LEU A 323 10.55 10.44 -13.07
C LEU A 323 11.60 9.64 -13.86
N THR A 324 11.14 8.82 -14.79
CA THR A 324 11.98 8.01 -15.69
C THR A 324 11.38 7.98 -17.10
N ASP A 325 12.24 7.90 -18.11
CA ASP A 325 11.82 7.68 -19.51
C ASP A 325 11.60 6.20 -19.83
N LYS A 326 12.04 5.30 -18.94
CA LYS A 326 11.86 3.86 -19.11
C LYS A 326 10.39 3.49 -18.86
N GLN A 327 9.75 2.92 -19.87
CA GLN A 327 8.43 2.31 -19.70
C GLN A 327 8.55 1.06 -18.80
N GLY A 328 7.54 0.83 -17.97
CA GLY A 328 7.47 -0.38 -17.15
C GLY A 328 7.10 -1.60 -17.98
N GLU A 329 7.66 -2.75 -17.63
CA GLU A 329 7.27 -4.03 -18.20
C GLU A 329 5.95 -4.48 -17.56
N SER A 330 4.98 -4.90 -18.38
CA SER A 330 3.78 -5.58 -17.88
C SER A 330 4.15 -7.01 -17.48
N ALA A 331 3.84 -7.41 -16.26
CA ALA A 331 4.07 -8.78 -15.82
C ALA A 331 3.20 -9.75 -16.64
N GLN A 332 3.79 -10.88 -17.02
CA GLN A 332 3.09 -11.87 -17.84
C GLN A 332 1.89 -12.44 -17.07
N GLY A 333 0.68 -12.23 -17.59
CA GLY A 333 -0.57 -12.69 -16.97
C GLY A 333 -1.27 -11.68 -16.05
N GLU A 334 -0.76 -10.46 -15.93
CA GLU A 334 -1.41 -9.37 -15.19
C GLU A 334 -2.65 -8.84 -15.94
N LEU A 335 -3.79 -8.78 -15.26
CA LEU A 335 -5.03 -8.23 -15.82
C LEU A 335 -5.01 -6.71 -15.66
N THR A 336 -5.48 -5.98 -16.67
CA THR A 336 -5.56 -4.52 -16.62
C THR A 336 -7.01 -4.09 -16.72
N TYR A 337 -7.39 -3.10 -15.92
CA TYR A 337 -8.71 -2.47 -15.95
C TYR A 337 -8.54 -0.96 -16.07
N THR A 338 -9.44 -0.33 -16.81
CA THR A 338 -9.53 1.13 -16.93
C THR A 338 -10.81 1.60 -16.25
N CYS A 339 -10.70 2.71 -15.51
CA CYS A 339 -11.81 3.35 -14.84
C CYS A 339 -11.85 4.83 -15.23
N ASP A 340 -13.00 5.31 -15.67
CA ASP A 340 -13.25 6.73 -15.94
C ASP A 340 -14.24 7.29 -14.91
N LEU A 341 -13.84 8.35 -14.21
CA LEU A 341 -14.66 9.04 -13.21
C LEU A 341 -14.85 10.49 -13.61
N PHE A 342 -16.10 10.94 -13.71
CA PHE A 342 -16.47 12.32 -14.00
C PHE A 342 -17.11 12.93 -12.75
N ILE A 343 -16.31 13.65 -11.96
CA ILE A 343 -16.72 14.19 -10.67
C ILE A 343 -17.09 15.68 -10.82
N PRO A 344 -18.35 16.08 -10.53
CA PRO A 344 -18.74 17.49 -10.58
C PRO A 344 -17.88 18.36 -9.67
N GLU A 345 -17.57 19.58 -10.13
CA GLU A 345 -16.89 20.58 -9.31
C GLU A 345 -17.73 20.97 -8.08
N GLY A 346 -17.09 21.01 -6.90
CA GLY A 346 -17.74 21.44 -5.66
C GLY A 346 -18.79 20.45 -5.11
N ILE A 347 -18.78 19.20 -5.56
CA ILE A 347 -19.65 18.16 -5.00
C ILE A 347 -19.37 17.96 -3.50
N GLN A 348 -20.42 17.81 -2.70
CA GLN A 348 -20.28 17.66 -1.24
C GLN A 348 -19.74 16.29 -0.81
N HIS A 349 -20.10 15.23 -1.56
CA HIS A 349 -19.74 13.86 -1.25
C HIS A 349 -18.97 13.20 -2.40
N PRO A 350 -17.72 13.62 -2.65
CA PRO A 350 -16.99 13.23 -3.85
C PRO A 350 -16.61 11.74 -3.85
N LEU A 351 -16.31 11.14 -2.70
CA LEU A 351 -15.92 9.72 -2.62
C LEU A 351 -17.15 8.82 -2.78
N ALA A 352 -18.26 9.12 -2.11
CA ALA A 352 -19.52 8.40 -2.27
C ALA A 352 -20.00 8.47 -3.72
N TYR A 353 -19.91 9.65 -4.35
CA TYR A 353 -20.22 9.82 -5.76
C TYR A 353 -19.29 8.98 -6.65
N ALA A 354 -17.97 9.01 -6.41
CA ALA A 354 -17.02 8.23 -7.18
C ALA A 354 -17.28 6.71 -7.07
N LYS A 355 -17.59 6.20 -5.87
CA LYS A 355 -17.93 4.78 -5.63
C LYS A 355 -19.23 4.39 -6.33
N ALA A 356 -20.24 5.25 -6.31
CA ALA A 356 -21.54 4.98 -6.96
C ALA A 356 -21.47 5.02 -8.49
N ASN A 357 -20.56 5.82 -9.06
CA ASN A 357 -20.39 5.98 -10.51
C ASN A 357 -19.18 5.23 -11.05
N LEU A 358 -18.66 4.27 -10.29
CA LEU A 358 -17.50 3.49 -10.69
C LEU A 358 -17.86 2.55 -11.85
N GLY A 359 -17.34 2.83 -13.04
CA GLY A 359 -17.35 1.91 -14.17
C GLY A 359 -15.97 1.33 -14.42
N LEU A 360 -15.86 -0.01 -14.42
CA LEU A 360 -14.64 -0.72 -14.81
C LEU A 360 -14.77 -1.32 -16.20
N LEU A 361 -13.75 -1.08 -17.02
CA LEU A 361 -13.61 -1.68 -18.34
C LEU A 361 -12.35 -2.53 -18.36
N LYS A 362 -12.49 -3.81 -18.72
CA LYS A 362 -11.35 -4.73 -18.86
C LYS A 362 -10.51 -4.31 -20.08
N GLY A 363 -9.20 -4.23 -19.89
CA GLY A 363 -8.21 -3.84 -20.90
C GLY A 363 -7.69 -2.42 -20.75
N ASP A 364 -6.65 -2.11 -21.52
CA ASP A 364 -6.08 -0.77 -21.62
C ASP A 364 -6.81 0.01 -22.72
N ILE A 365 -7.66 0.96 -22.32
CA ILE A 365 -8.30 1.87 -23.25
C ILE A 365 -7.37 3.08 -23.43
N SER A 366 -6.36 2.88 -24.26
CA SER A 366 -5.42 3.92 -24.69
C SER A 366 -6.05 4.94 -25.67
N GLY A 367 -7.32 4.74 -26.08
CA GLY A 367 -7.90 5.38 -27.26
C GLY A 367 -8.90 6.53 -27.06
N ILE A 368 -9.38 6.84 -25.85
CA ILE A 368 -10.28 7.98 -25.68
C ILE A 368 -9.43 9.20 -25.33
N VAL A 369 -9.22 10.05 -26.33
CA VAL A 369 -8.66 11.41 -26.23
C VAL A 369 -9.21 12.06 -24.96
N LEU A 370 -8.34 12.28 -23.95
CA LEU A 370 -8.66 13.10 -22.79
C LEU A 370 -9.03 14.48 -23.34
N ALA A 371 -10.32 14.80 -23.30
CA ALA A 371 -10.81 16.06 -23.82
C ALA A 371 -10.12 17.22 -23.08
N LYS A 372 -9.56 18.11 -23.89
CA LYS A 372 -8.89 19.39 -23.59
C LYS A 372 -7.52 19.35 -22.90
N ASN A 373 -6.60 20.07 -23.56
CA ASN A 373 -5.31 20.51 -23.07
C ASN A 373 -5.50 21.34 -21.79
N LEU A 374 -5.47 20.71 -20.60
CA LEU A 374 -5.05 21.45 -19.40
C LEU A 374 -3.65 22.01 -19.71
N PRO A 375 -3.35 23.27 -19.34
CA PRO A 375 -2.10 23.92 -19.69
C PRO A 375 -0.91 23.05 -19.26
N ALA A 376 0.14 23.01 -20.09
CA ALA A 376 1.36 22.27 -19.78
C ALA A 376 1.90 22.73 -18.41
N ILE A 377 1.89 21.81 -17.45
CA ILE A 377 2.35 22.09 -16.09
C ILE A 377 3.87 21.98 -16.07
N VAL A 378 4.53 23.00 -15.53
CA VAL A 378 6.00 23.10 -15.40
C VAL A 378 6.53 21.88 -14.64
N PRO A 379 7.62 21.24 -15.07
CA PRO A 379 8.19 20.09 -14.39
C PRO A 379 8.51 20.37 -12.92
N LEU A 380 8.41 19.30 -12.12
CA LEU A 380 8.85 19.20 -10.73
C LEU A 380 10.24 19.83 -10.51
N ASN A 381 10.28 21.09 -10.11
CA ASN A 381 11.37 21.55 -9.25
C ASN A 381 10.93 21.31 -7.82
N HIS A 382 11.76 20.58 -7.07
CA HIS A 382 11.61 20.37 -5.63
C HIS A 382 11.15 21.67 -4.96
N PRO A 383 10.03 21.70 -4.24
CA PRO A 383 9.72 22.86 -3.42
C PRO A 383 10.85 22.99 -2.37
N SER A 384 11.52 24.14 -2.36
CA SER A 384 12.38 24.53 -1.25
C SER A 384 11.59 24.48 0.06
N GLU A 385 12.26 24.19 1.18
CA GLU A 385 11.65 24.07 2.53
C GLU A 385 10.73 25.26 2.89
N ASP A 386 10.94 26.43 2.31
CA ASP A 386 10.11 27.61 2.52
C ASP A 386 8.68 27.51 1.95
N SER A 387 8.45 26.71 0.89
CA SER A 387 7.11 26.52 0.29
C SER A 387 6.24 25.54 1.07
N LEU A 388 6.83 24.68 1.90
CA LEU A 388 6.10 23.79 2.81
C LEU A 388 5.55 24.56 4.03
N ARG A 389 6.22 25.64 4.45
CA ARG A 389 5.80 26.48 5.57
C ARG A 389 4.55 27.33 5.27
N SER A 390 4.26 27.62 4.00
CA SER A 390 3.08 28.42 3.62
C SER A 390 1.80 27.59 3.49
N LEU A 391 1.89 26.27 3.33
CA LEU A 391 0.73 25.36 3.37
C LEU A 391 0.37 25.00 4.82
N ASP A 392 1.37 24.85 5.69
CA ASP A 392 1.18 24.66 7.15
C ASP A 392 0.52 25.86 7.85
N SER A 393 0.66 27.07 7.30
CA SER A 393 0.01 28.27 7.85
C SER A 393 -1.47 28.34 7.50
N CYS A 394 -1.90 27.73 6.39
CA CYS A 394 -3.32 27.66 6.01
C CYS A 394 -4.10 26.73 6.96
N GLY A 395 -3.56 25.53 7.23
CA GLY A 395 -4.18 24.58 8.17
C GLY A 395 -4.17 25.04 9.64
N LYS A 396 -3.22 25.90 10.04
CA LYS A 396 -3.23 26.55 11.36
C LYS A 396 -4.27 27.67 11.47
N MET A 397 -4.57 28.39 10.39
CA MET A 397 -5.57 29.45 10.42
C MET A 397 -6.99 28.90 10.57
N GLU A 398 -7.32 27.78 9.92
CA GLU A 398 -8.64 27.13 10.06
C GLU A 398 -8.90 26.60 11.48
N ARG A 399 -7.88 26.03 12.16
CA ARG A 399 -8.00 25.61 13.56
C ARG A 399 -8.15 26.79 14.54
N LEU A 400 -7.62 27.96 14.21
CA LEU A 400 -7.74 29.15 15.05
C LEU A 400 -9.12 29.82 14.94
N VAL A 401 -9.79 29.67 13.80
CA VAL A 401 -11.14 30.21 13.57
C VAL A 401 -12.21 29.31 14.22
N LEU A 402 -12.02 27.99 14.22
CA LEU A 402 -12.95 27.04 14.84
C LEU A 402 -12.85 26.95 16.38
N SER A 403 -11.82 27.53 16.99
CA SER A 403 -11.68 27.57 18.47
C SER A 403 -12.21 28.86 19.11
N LYS A 404 -12.81 29.76 18.31
CA LYS A 404 -13.40 31.04 18.75
C LYS A 404 -14.88 31.20 18.37
N LEU A 405 -15.51 30.15 17.86
CA LEU A 405 -16.96 29.96 17.79
C LEU A 405 -17.31 28.84 18.77
#